data_AF-A0A4Q1FH15-F1
#
_entry.id   AF-A0A4Q1FH15-F1
#
_cell.length_a   1.000
_cell.length_b   1.000
_cell.length_c   1.000
_cell.angle_alpha   90.00
_cell.angle_beta   90.00
_cell.angle_gamma   90.00
#
_symmetry.space_group_name_H-M   'P 1'
#
loop_
_entity.id
_entity.type
_entity.pdbx_description
1 polymer ?
#
loop_
_entity_poly.entity_id
_entity_poly.type
_entity_poly.pdbx_seq_one_letter_code
_entity_poly.pdbx_strand_id
1 'polypeptide(L)'
;MKNNFLKSVFAITLGCAFFVSCKPKDSSDAVDGDVASKVYVAPGKYDEFYNFVSGGFSGQVSVYGLPSGRLLRVMPVFSEDPQSGYGYSEETKPMLNTSHGYVPW
;
A
#
# COMPACT_ATOMS: atom_id res chain seq x y z
N MET A 1 3.27 -19.68 -62.31
CA MET A 1 2.19 -19.26 -61.38
C MET A 1 2.13 -20.06 -60.07
N LYS A 2 2.36 -21.38 -60.08
CA LYS A 2 2.26 -22.26 -58.89
C LYS A 2 3.22 -21.92 -57.73
N ASN A 3 4.45 -21.47 -58.03
CA ASN A 3 5.46 -21.19 -57.00
C ASN A 3 5.24 -19.87 -56.24
N ASN A 4 4.62 -18.87 -56.88
CA ASN A 4 4.34 -17.59 -56.23
C ASN A 4 3.10 -17.70 -55.34
N PHE A 5 2.11 -18.50 -55.75
CA PHE A 5 0.94 -18.81 -54.92
C PHE A 5 1.32 -19.57 -53.64
N LEU A 6 2.24 -20.55 -53.75
CA LEU A 6 2.71 -21.30 -52.59
C LEU A 6 3.52 -20.44 -51.60
N LYS A 7 4.33 -19.50 -52.11
CA LYS A 7 5.07 -18.52 -51.29
C LYS A 7 4.14 -17.54 -50.58
N SER A 8 3.07 -17.07 -51.25
CA SER A 8 2.07 -16.19 -50.64
C SER A 8 1.28 -16.89 -49.54
N VAL A 9 0.90 -18.16 -49.74
CA VAL A 9 0.24 -18.95 -48.69
C VAL A 9 1.16 -19.12 -47.49
N PHE A 10 2.42 -19.48 -47.69
CA PHE A 10 3.39 -19.66 -46.60
C PHE A 10 3.66 -18.36 -45.83
N ALA A 11 3.72 -17.21 -46.51
CA ALA A 11 3.87 -15.91 -45.88
C ALA A 11 2.65 -15.51 -45.02
N ILE A 12 1.43 -15.87 -45.46
CA ILE A 12 0.20 -15.62 -44.71
C ILE A 12 0.13 -16.52 -43.47
N THR A 13 0.46 -17.81 -43.58
CA THR A 13 0.47 -18.71 -42.41
C THR A 13 1.52 -18.32 -41.38
N LEU A 14 2.70 -17.85 -41.82
CA LEU A 14 3.75 -17.38 -40.92
C LEU A 14 3.38 -16.03 -40.27
N GLY A 15 2.71 -15.14 -41.01
CA GLY A 15 2.19 -13.87 -40.48
C GLY A 15 1.08 -14.06 -39.44
N CYS A 16 0.17 -15.01 -39.66
CA CYS A 16 -0.90 -15.31 -38.69
C CYS A 16 -0.36 -15.91 -37.38
N ALA A 17 0.77 -16.62 -37.40
CA ALA A 17 1.39 -17.16 -36.18
C ALA A 17 1.90 -16.05 -35.23
N PHE A 18 2.31 -14.89 -35.76
CA PHE A 18 2.77 -13.76 -34.93
C PHE A 18 1.63 -13.05 -34.18
N PHE A 19 0.40 -13.08 -34.69
CA PHE A 19 -0.76 -12.47 -34.02
C PHE A 19 -1.32 -13.31 -32.85
N VAL A 20 -1.00 -14.61 -32.78
CA VAL A 20 -1.45 -15.50 -31.69
C VAL A 20 -0.55 -15.39 -30.45
N SER A 21 0.66 -14.83 -30.60
CA SER A 21 1.65 -14.70 -29.51
C SER A 21 1.41 -13.49 -28.58
N CYS A 22 0.39 -12.68 -28.84
CA CYS A 22 0.01 -11.53 -28.02
C CYS A 22 -1.31 -11.76 -27.26
N LYS A 23 -1.55 -12.99 -26.81
CA LYS A 23 -2.54 -13.22 -25.76
C LYS A 23 -1.87 -12.92 -24.41
N PRO A 24 -2.37 -11.97 -23.60
CA PRO A 24 -1.93 -11.86 -22.23
C PRO A 24 -2.13 -13.22 -21.55
N LYS A 25 -1.03 -13.73 -21.00
CA LYS A 25 -1.03 -14.95 -20.18
C LYS A 25 -1.95 -14.67 -18.99
N ASP A 26 -3.09 -15.35 -18.97
CA ASP A 26 -3.98 -15.52 -17.83
C ASP A 26 -4.17 -14.28 -16.93
N SER A 27 -5.17 -13.46 -17.24
CA SER A 27 -5.69 -12.44 -16.32
C SER A 27 -6.49 -13.04 -15.14
N SER A 28 -6.49 -14.36 -14.98
CA SER A 28 -7.17 -15.08 -13.89
C SER A 28 -6.43 -14.97 -12.56
N ASP A 29 -5.10 -14.79 -12.57
CA ASP A 29 -4.30 -14.68 -11.34
C ASP A 29 -4.48 -13.33 -10.61
N ALA A 30 -5.04 -12.32 -11.30
CA ALA A 30 -5.36 -11.03 -10.69
C ALA A 30 -6.60 -11.08 -9.78
N VAL A 31 -7.37 -12.18 -9.83
CA VAL A 31 -8.56 -12.42 -9.00
C VAL A 31 -8.43 -13.78 -8.32
N ASP A 32 -7.28 -14.02 -7.67
CA ASP A 32 -7.17 -15.10 -6.68
C ASP A 32 -8.17 -14.78 -5.55
N GLY A 33 -9.33 -15.46 -5.58
CA GLY A 33 -10.60 -15.05 -4.96
C GLY A 33 -10.62 -14.98 -3.43
N ASP A 34 -9.47 -15.09 -2.77
CA ASP A 34 -9.35 -15.06 -1.31
C ASP A 34 -8.24 -14.12 -0.83
N VAL A 35 -8.18 -12.91 -1.40
CA VAL A 35 -7.36 -11.82 -0.85
C VAL A 35 -7.78 -11.48 0.59
N ALA A 36 -9.06 -11.69 0.91
CA ALA A 36 -9.61 -11.42 2.23
C ALA A 36 -8.99 -12.31 3.33
N SER A 37 -8.76 -13.61 3.09
CA SER A 37 -8.11 -14.46 4.10
C SER A 37 -6.67 -14.07 4.39
N LYS A 38 -5.95 -13.52 3.41
CA LYS A 38 -4.55 -13.08 3.57
C LYS A 38 -4.39 -11.90 4.54
N VAL A 39 -5.44 -11.09 4.72
CA VAL A 39 -5.45 -9.92 5.63
C VAL A 39 -6.34 -10.10 6.85
N TYR A 40 -7.12 -11.19 6.91
CA TYR A 40 -8.05 -11.43 8.00
C TYR A 40 -7.32 -11.89 9.27
N VAL A 41 -7.51 -11.13 10.35
CA VAL A 41 -7.03 -11.49 11.69
C VAL A 41 -8.23 -11.53 12.63
N ALA A 42 -8.56 -12.74 13.10
CA ALA A 42 -9.72 -12.99 13.94
C ALA A 42 -9.66 -12.25 15.30
N PRO A 43 -10.81 -11.97 15.94
CA PRO A 43 -10.84 -11.40 17.30
C PRO A 43 -10.04 -12.24 18.30
N GLY A 44 -9.26 -11.58 19.17
CA GLY A 44 -8.40 -12.25 20.13
C GLY A 44 -7.08 -12.79 19.56
N LYS A 45 -6.79 -12.55 18.27
CA LYS A 45 -5.49 -12.82 17.66
C LYS A 45 -4.72 -11.52 17.41
N TYR A 46 -3.40 -11.64 17.40
CA TYR A 46 -2.49 -10.53 17.16
C TYR A 46 -2.11 -10.44 15.70
N ASP A 47 -1.86 -9.21 15.26
CA ASP A 47 -1.09 -8.94 14.06
C ASP A 47 0.37 -9.39 14.24
N GLU A 48 1.03 -9.76 13.15
CA GLU A 48 2.40 -10.27 13.16
C GLU A 48 3.41 -9.13 13.27
N PHE A 49 3.13 -7.98 12.62
CA PHE A 49 4.04 -6.85 12.59
C PHE A 49 3.37 -5.56 13.06
N TYR A 50 4.18 -4.71 13.69
CA TYR A 50 3.86 -3.30 13.89
C TYR A 50 4.41 -2.48 12.73
N ASN A 51 3.57 -1.63 12.17
CA ASN A 51 3.95 -0.69 11.14
C ASN A 51 3.85 0.73 11.70
N PHE A 52 5.01 1.33 11.96
CA PHE A 52 5.14 2.72 12.38
C PHE A 52 5.27 3.60 11.14
N VAL A 53 4.25 4.42 10.89
CA VAL A 53 4.16 5.23 9.68
C VAL A 53 4.01 6.71 9.99
N SER A 54 4.53 7.53 9.09
CA SER A 54 4.40 8.98 9.15
C SER A 54 2.94 9.42 9.03
N GLY A 55 2.50 10.31 9.91
CA GLY A 55 1.22 11.00 9.80
C GLY A 55 1.20 12.10 8.73
N GLY A 56 2.30 12.33 8.01
CA GLY A 56 2.41 13.38 7.00
C GLY A 56 2.06 14.74 7.59
N PHE A 57 1.07 15.42 6.99
CA PHE A 57 0.60 16.72 7.46
C PHE A 57 -0.28 16.68 8.73
N SER A 58 -0.39 15.53 9.42
CA SER A 58 -0.89 15.46 10.80
C SER A 58 0.20 15.37 11.86
N GLY A 59 1.41 14.91 11.48
CA GLY A 59 2.71 14.99 12.21
C GLY A 59 2.68 14.37 13.60
N GLN A 60 1.74 13.45 13.69
CA GLN A 60 1.73 12.35 14.61
C GLN A 60 2.42 11.16 13.92
N VAL A 61 2.68 10.11 14.69
CA VAL A 61 3.13 8.81 14.18
C VAL A 61 2.02 7.81 14.42
N SER A 62 1.59 7.12 13.36
CA SER A 62 0.54 6.11 13.45
C SER A 62 1.14 4.72 13.53
N VAL A 63 0.54 3.87 14.36
CA VAL A 63 0.93 2.46 14.54
C VAL A 63 -0.19 1.59 13.99
N TYR A 64 0.11 0.82 12.96
CA TYR A 64 -0.80 -0.15 12.38
C TYR A 64 -0.34 -1.58 12.70
N GLY A 65 -1.29 -2.50 12.78
CA GLY A 65 -1.02 -3.94 12.77
C GLY A 65 -1.04 -4.49 11.36
N LEU A 66 -0.08 -5.34 10.99
CA LEU A 66 -0.09 -6.09 9.73
C LEU A 66 -0.19 -7.60 9.99
N PRO A 67 -0.97 -8.34 9.18
CA PRO A 67 -1.54 -7.93 7.88
C PRO A 67 -2.92 -7.26 7.95
N SER A 68 -3.52 -7.08 9.15
CA SER A 68 -4.91 -6.60 9.24
C SER A 68 -5.13 -5.16 8.77
N GLY A 69 -4.06 -4.34 8.73
CA GLY A 69 -4.13 -2.93 8.38
C GLY A 69 -4.90 -2.08 9.40
N ARG A 70 -5.17 -2.59 10.60
CA ARG A 70 -5.91 -1.85 11.64
C ARG A 70 -5.00 -0.83 12.31
N LEU A 71 -5.52 0.38 12.51
CA LEU A 71 -4.88 1.41 13.32
C LEU A 71 -4.96 1.00 14.80
N LEU A 72 -3.81 0.86 15.45
CA LEU A 72 -3.69 0.48 16.86
C LEU A 72 -3.54 1.71 17.75
N ARG A 73 -2.74 2.70 17.31
CA ARG A 73 -2.49 3.93 18.07
C ARG A 73 -2.05 5.06 17.15
N VAL A 74 -2.43 6.28 17.50
CA VAL A 74 -1.82 7.51 16.97
C VAL A 74 -1.02 8.15 18.09
N MET A 75 0.27 8.34 17.90
CA MET A 75 1.19 8.92 18.88
C MET A 75 1.45 10.39 18.52
N PRO A 76 1.13 11.35 19.41
CA PRO A 76 1.42 12.74 19.15
C PRO A 76 2.92 13.01 19.22
N VAL A 77 3.43 13.82 18.30
CA VAL A 77 4.87 14.15 18.21
C VAL A 77 5.05 15.64 17.95
N PHE A 78 4.59 16.13 16.79
CA PHE A 78 4.81 17.52 16.34
C PHE A 78 3.56 18.39 16.38
N SER A 79 2.41 17.81 16.72
CA SER A 79 1.12 18.48 16.85
C SER A 79 0.54 18.27 18.24
N GLU A 80 -0.29 19.21 18.68
CA GLU A 80 -1.04 19.07 19.92
C GLU A 80 -2.08 17.97 19.79
N ASP A 81 -2.29 17.22 20.87
CA ASP A 81 -3.33 16.20 20.95
C ASP A 81 -4.21 16.43 22.18
N PRO A 82 -5.41 17.01 22.01
CA PRO A 82 -6.31 17.26 23.12
C PRO A 82 -6.90 15.97 23.70
N GLN A 83 -6.85 14.84 22.98
CA GLN A 83 -7.34 13.56 23.50
C GLN A 83 -6.42 13.02 24.61
N SER A 84 -5.10 13.13 24.43
CA SER A 84 -4.12 12.71 25.44
C SER A 84 -3.63 13.85 26.33
N GLY A 85 -3.89 15.11 25.96
CA GLY A 85 -3.36 16.29 26.64
C GLY A 85 -1.93 16.67 26.21
N TYR A 86 -1.37 16.02 25.19
CA TYR A 86 -0.03 16.33 24.68
C TYR A 86 0.02 17.73 24.07
N GLY A 87 0.96 18.55 24.57
CA GLY A 87 1.05 19.98 24.25
C GLY A 87 0.30 20.88 25.24
N TYR A 88 -0.62 20.32 26.03
CA TYR A 88 -1.38 21.05 27.04
C TYR A 88 -0.92 20.81 28.47
N SER A 89 -0.32 19.66 28.77
CA SER A 89 0.17 19.32 30.10
C SER A 89 1.54 19.97 30.36
N GLU A 90 1.88 20.25 31.63
CA GLU A 90 3.18 20.86 31.98
C GLU A 90 4.37 19.98 31.55
N GLU A 91 4.18 18.66 31.53
CA GLU A 91 5.19 17.69 31.12
C GLU A 91 5.40 17.70 29.60
N THR A 92 4.39 18.07 28.82
CA THR A 92 4.41 17.96 27.35
C THR A 92 4.53 19.30 26.63
N LYS A 93 4.19 20.42 27.27
CA LYS A 93 4.42 21.78 26.73
C LYS A 93 5.87 21.99 26.25
N PRO A 94 6.92 21.58 26.99
CA PRO A 94 8.29 21.75 26.53
C PRO A 94 8.64 20.93 25.28
N MET A 95 7.89 19.86 25.00
CA MET A 95 8.16 18.97 23.87
C MET A 95 7.86 19.62 22.51
N LEU A 96 7.05 20.67 22.49
CA LEU A 96 6.73 21.45 21.28
C LEU A 96 7.61 22.71 21.14
N ASN A 97 8.57 22.91 22.04
CA ASN A 97 9.54 24.00 21.94
C ASN A 97 10.77 23.56 21.14
N THR A 98 10.96 24.18 19.98
CA THR A 98 12.11 23.97 19.12
C THR A 98 13.16 25.07 19.31
N SER A 99 14.31 24.95 18.64
CA SER A 99 15.30 26.04 18.55
C SER A 99 14.75 27.32 17.91
N HIS A 100 13.59 27.24 17.24
CA HIS A 100 12.91 28.36 16.60
C HIS A 100 11.67 28.85 17.37
N GLY A 101 11.50 28.37 18.60
CA GLY A 101 10.35 28.67 19.44
C GLY A 101 9.29 27.56 19.40
N TYR A 102 8.13 27.89 19.93
CA TYR A 102 6.99 26.99 20.03
C TYR A 102 6.34 26.79 18.65
N VAL A 103 6.22 25.54 18.24
CA VAL A 103 5.63 25.14 16.94
C VAL A 103 4.53 24.10 17.20
N PRO A 104 3.28 24.54 17.40
CA PRO A 104 2.12 23.65 17.56
C PRO A 104 1.48 23.42 16.20
N TRP A 105 2.28 22.88 15.28
CA TRP A 105 1.88 22.76 13.90
C TRP A 105 0.59 21.92 13.73
#